data_AF-A0A967GC85-F1
#
_entry.id   AF-A0A967GC85-F1
#
_cell.length_a   1.000
_cell.length_b   1.000
_cell.length_c   1.000
_cell.angle_alpha   90.00
_cell.angle_beta   90.00
_cell.angle_gamma   90.00
#
_symmetry.space_group_name_H-M   'P 1'
#
loop_
_entity.id
_entity.type
_entity.pdbx_description
1 polymer ?
#
loop_
_entity_poly.entity_id
_entity_poly.type
_entity_poly.pdbx_seq_one_letter_code
_entity_poly.pdbx_strand_id
1 'polypeptide(L)'
;MGKTHSWIYPVVGWGLIGHFVFCLCRSLYVGEPENVLWISHMGTLIGGAGACLRNRRLISLALVICFWHHLFWIFDTLTWLITGEFAIGATSYLQNRSLGGWLQSANHFFTVPALLFLVLLQGSIEKHTWIWSGLLFLCLLAISLIFLPPESNVNCAHQPWPGLEQIISQFIPIDPFSLTGYLIFIITFTVFGNYLPTNLILGYVISRFVVSKKYTQNDTE
;
A
#
# COMPACT_ATOMS: atom_id res chain seq x y z
N MET A 1 -23.77 7.58 15.01
CA MET A 1 -23.67 6.28 14.32
C MET A 1 -23.59 5.18 15.36
N GLY A 2 -24.65 4.37 15.47
CA GLY A 2 -24.81 3.37 16.52
C GLY A 2 -23.78 2.24 16.45
N LYS A 3 -23.72 1.43 17.52
CA LYS A 3 -22.86 0.25 17.68
C LYS A 3 -23.08 -0.88 16.63
N THR A 4 -23.84 -0.63 15.56
CA THR A 4 -24.44 -1.63 14.66
C THR A 4 -23.43 -2.34 13.74
N HIS A 5 -22.23 -1.81 13.54
CA HIS A 5 -21.22 -2.41 12.64
C HIS A 5 -19.95 -2.88 13.37
N SER A 6 -20.06 -3.12 14.68
CA SER A 6 -18.91 -3.39 15.54
C SER A 6 -18.15 -4.67 15.18
N TRP A 7 -18.84 -5.67 14.59
CA TRP A 7 -18.27 -6.96 14.20
C TRP A 7 -17.48 -6.92 12.87
N ILE A 8 -17.72 -5.92 12.01
CA ILE A 8 -17.04 -5.80 10.71
C ILE A 8 -15.53 -5.59 10.90
N TYR A 9 -15.17 -4.72 11.84
CA TYR A 9 -13.80 -4.38 12.16
C TYR A 9 -12.93 -5.59 12.51
N PRO A 10 -13.29 -6.45 13.49
CA PRO A 10 -12.48 -7.64 13.78
C PRO A 10 -12.49 -8.66 12.65
N VAL A 11 -13.58 -8.82 11.87
CA VAL A 11 -13.58 -9.75 10.72
C VAL A 11 -12.58 -9.30 9.65
N VAL A 12 -12.63 -8.03 9.25
CA VAL A 12 -11.66 -7.46 8.30
C VAL A 12 -10.25 -7.51 8.88
N GLY A 13 -10.10 -7.16 10.17
CA GLY A 13 -8.81 -7.16 10.86
C GLY A 13 -8.14 -8.53 10.89
N TRP A 14 -8.86 -9.56 11.28
CA TRP A 14 -8.35 -10.93 11.27
C TRP A 14 -8.09 -11.46 9.87
N GLY A 15 -8.88 -11.07 8.86
CA GLY A 15 -8.58 -11.41 7.47
C GLY A 15 -7.23 -10.82 7.01
N LEU A 16 -6.98 -9.54 7.28
CA LEU A 16 -5.72 -8.88 6.93
C LEU A 16 -4.52 -9.46 7.71
N ILE A 17 -4.68 -9.69 9.02
CA ILE A 17 -3.63 -10.32 9.85
C ILE A 17 -3.34 -11.75 9.38
N GLY A 18 -4.37 -12.54 9.11
CA GLY A 18 -4.23 -13.91 8.61
C GLY A 18 -3.47 -13.96 7.29
N HIS A 19 -3.75 -13.01 6.38
CA HIS A 19 -2.99 -12.88 5.14
C HIS A 19 -1.52 -12.52 5.37
N PHE A 20 -1.24 -11.58 6.27
CA PHE A 20 0.15 -11.26 6.61
C PHE A 20 0.89 -12.46 7.20
N VAL A 21 0.25 -13.22 8.09
CA VAL A 21 0.81 -14.46 8.65
C VAL A 21 1.09 -15.48 7.55
N PHE A 22 0.17 -15.64 6.59
CA PHE A 22 0.41 -16.46 5.41
C PHE A 22 1.63 -15.99 4.62
N CYS A 23 1.75 -14.69 4.33
CA CYS A 23 2.93 -14.13 3.64
C CYS A 23 4.21 -14.42 4.42
N LEU A 24 4.22 -14.21 5.75
CA LEU A 24 5.38 -14.50 6.60
C LEU A 24 5.77 -15.98 6.54
N CYS A 25 4.83 -16.90 6.80
CA CYS A 25 5.09 -18.33 6.77
C CYS A 25 5.60 -18.78 5.40
N ARG A 26 5.02 -18.25 4.33
CA ARG A 26 5.42 -18.57 2.96
C ARG A 26 6.81 -18.05 2.64
N SER A 27 7.10 -16.78 2.96
CA SER A 27 8.42 -16.18 2.77
C SER A 27 9.51 -16.99 3.47
N LEU A 28 9.26 -17.43 4.70
CA LEU A 28 10.16 -18.33 5.43
C LEU A 28 10.32 -19.69 4.73
N TYR A 29 9.21 -20.28 4.27
CA TYR A 29 9.22 -21.59 3.59
C TYR A 29 10.00 -21.58 2.27
N VAL A 30 9.94 -20.50 1.50
CA VAL A 30 10.67 -20.39 0.21
C VAL A 30 12.09 -19.84 0.36
N GLY A 31 12.52 -19.51 1.57
CA GLY A 31 13.86 -18.98 1.83
C GLY A 31 14.04 -17.50 1.44
N GLU A 32 12.94 -16.73 1.37
CA GLU A 32 12.94 -15.29 1.04
C GLU A 32 12.28 -14.48 2.18
N PRO A 33 12.79 -14.56 3.43
CA PRO A 33 12.16 -13.94 4.60
C PRO A 33 11.96 -12.43 4.45
N GLU A 34 12.86 -11.76 3.73
CA GLU A 34 12.87 -10.33 3.52
C GLU A 34 11.65 -9.82 2.75
N ASN A 35 10.96 -10.68 1.99
CA ASN A 35 9.70 -10.34 1.35
C ASN A 35 8.62 -9.92 2.37
N VAL A 36 8.73 -10.27 3.65
CA VAL A 36 7.77 -9.76 4.65
C VAL A 36 7.85 -8.23 4.82
N LEU A 37 8.98 -7.62 4.47
CA LEU A 37 9.27 -6.19 4.67
C LEU A 37 8.75 -5.29 3.54
N TRP A 38 8.12 -5.85 2.51
CA TRP A 38 7.42 -5.05 1.50
C TRP A 38 6.38 -4.14 2.17
N ILE A 39 6.35 -2.86 1.76
CA ILE A 39 5.44 -1.85 2.31
C ILE A 39 3.98 -2.30 2.23
N SER A 40 3.59 -3.07 1.20
CA SER A 40 2.23 -3.61 1.05
C SER A 40 1.91 -4.69 2.08
N HIS A 41 2.86 -5.55 2.44
CA HIS A 41 2.69 -6.53 3.53
C HIS A 41 2.63 -5.83 4.89
N MET A 42 3.54 -4.89 5.14
CA MET A 42 3.52 -4.10 6.38
C MET A 42 2.25 -3.27 6.53
N GLY A 43 1.76 -2.67 5.44
CA GLY A 43 0.47 -1.97 5.42
C GLY A 43 -0.70 -2.90 5.67
N THR A 44 -0.65 -4.14 5.17
CA THR A 44 -1.67 -5.16 5.45
C THR A 44 -1.70 -5.52 6.95
N LEU A 45 -0.54 -5.73 7.58
CA LEU A 45 -0.43 -5.97 9.03
C LEU A 45 -0.95 -4.77 9.85
N ILE A 46 -0.46 -3.56 9.55
CA ILE A 46 -0.85 -2.34 10.26
C ILE A 46 -2.35 -2.07 10.11
N GLY A 47 -2.90 -2.29 8.90
CA GLY A 47 -4.31 -2.15 8.62
C GLY A 47 -5.15 -3.17 9.38
N GLY A 48 -4.70 -4.42 9.43
CA GLY A 48 -5.33 -5.48 10.22
C GLY A 48 -5.35 -5.18 11.72
N ALA A 49 -4.21 -4.78 12.29
CA ALA A 49 -4.10 -4.35 13.68
C ALA A 49 -4.98 -3.12 13.96
N GLY A 50 -4.97 -2.14 13.04
CA GLY A 50 -5.82 -0.96 13.11
C GLY A 50 -7.31 -1.29 13.12
N ALA A 51 -7.73 -2.25 12.30
CA ALA A 51 -9.11 -2.73 12.27
C ALA A 51 -9.50 -3.43 13.59
N CYS A 52 -8.69 -4.37 14.08
CA CYS A 52 -8.94 -5.06 15.37
C CYS A 52 -9.06 -4.08 16.55
N LEU A 53 -8.18 -3.07 16.59
CA LEU A 53 -8.16 -2.04 17.63
C LEU A 53 -9.16 -0.90 17.38
N ARG A 54 -9.85 -0.91 16.23
CA ARG A 54 -10.68 0.20 15.73
C ARG A 54 -9.95 1.55 15.74
N ASN A 55 -8.65 1.52 15.50
CA ASN A 55 -7.78 2.69 15.55
C ASN A 55 -7.76 3.40 14.19
N ARG A 56 -8.41 4.57 14.11
CA ARG A 56 -8.45 5.40 12.90
C ARG A 56 -7.06 5.73 12.35
N ARG A 57 -6.08 6.04 13.22
CA ARG A 57 -4.73 6.42 12.77
C ARG A 57 -4.03 5.27 12.05
N LEU A 58 -4.11 4.06 12.59
CA LEU A 58 -3.49 2.87 11.97
C LEU A 58 -4.17 2.49 10.66
N ILE A 59 -5.50 2.53 10.59
CA ILE A 59 -6.25 2.27 9.35
C ILE A 59 -5.89 3.33 8.30
N SER A 60 -5.87 4.61 8.69
CA SER A 60 -5.47 5.72 7.82
C SER A 60 -4.05 5.50 7.30
N LEU A 61 -3.10 5.16 8.19
CA LEU A 61 -1.69 4.89 7.86
C LEU A 61 -1.57 3.81 6.82
N ALA A 62 -2.16 2.64 7.07
CA ALA A 62 -2.15 1.52 6.14
C ALA A 62 -2.78 1.88 4.79
N LEU A 63 -3.91 2.60 4.80
CA LEU A 63 -4.58 3.01 3.57
C LEU A 63 -3.69 3.95 2.74
N VAL A 64 -3.07 4.96 3.36
CA VAL A 64 -2.23 5.93 2.66
C VAL A 64 -1.00 5.28 2.04
N ILE A 65 -0.32 4.37 2.75
CA ILE A 65 0.87 3.70 2.19
C ILE A 65 0.52 2.74 1.05
N CYS A 66 -0.65 2.11 1.10
CA CYS A 66 -1.05 1.11 0.11
C CYS A 66 -1.76 1.71 -1.11
N PHE A 67 -2.43 2.87 -1.01
CA PHE A 67 -3.42 3.34 -1.99
C PHE A 67 -2.92 3.36 -3.44
N TRP A 68 -2.01 4.28 -3.79
CA TRP A 68 -1.52 4.38 -5.17
C TRP A 68 -0.67 3.19 -5.58
N HIS A 69 0.09 2.61 -4.64
CA HIS A 69 0.92 1.44 -4.93
C HIS A 69 0.07 0.25 -5.38
N HIS A 70 -1.02 -0.04 -4.66
CA HIS A 70 -1.94 -1.11 -5.04
C HIS A 70 -2.73 -0.78 -6.30
N LEU A 71 -3.14 0.49 -6.49
CA LEU A 71 -3.84 0.88 -7.71
C LEU A 71 -2.95 0.73 -8.95
N PHE A 72 -1.69 1.13 -8.85
CA PHE A 72 -0.68 0.93 -9.89
C PHE A 72 -0.48 -0.56 -10.19
N TRP A 73 -0.35 -1.38 -9.15
CA TRP A 73 -0.19 -2.82 -9.28
C TRP A 73 -1.41 -3.49 -9.94
N ILE A 74 -2.62 -3.10 -9.55
CA ILE A 74 -3.88 -3.55 -10.15
C ILE A 74 -3.94 -3.15 -11.62
N PHE A 75 -3.62 -1.89 -11.95
CA PHE A 75 -3.65 -1.40 -13.33
C PHE A 75 -2.73 -2.21 -14.24
N ASP A 76 -1.49 -2.45 -13.82
CA ASP A 76 -0.51 -3.19 -14.60
C ASP A 76 -0.94 -4.66 -14.79
N THR A 77 -1.43 -5.29 -13.71
CA THR A 77 -1.93 -6.68 -13.75
C THR A 77 -3.18 -6.81 -14.63
N LEU A 78 -4.15 -5.91 -14.50
CA LEU A 78 -5.37 -5.93 -15.30
C LEU A 78 -5.08 -5.71 -16.78
N THR A 79 -4.12 -4.84 -17.12
CA THR A 79 -3.72 -4.65 -18.51
C THR A 79 -3.21 -5.96 -19.10
N TRP A 80 -2.32 -6.66 -18.40
CA TRP A 80 -1.86 -7.98 -18.84
C TRP A 80 -2.98 -9.00 -18.98
N LEU A 81 -3.93 -9.06 -18.04
CA LEU A 81 -5.06 -10.00 -18.12
C LEU A 81 -5.99 -9.71 -19.31
N ILE A 82 -6.08 -8.45 -19.76
CA ILE A 82 -6.97 -8.03 -20.86
C ILE A 82 -6.27 -8.11 -22.22
N THR A 83 -5.02 -7.67 -22.31
CA THR A 83 -4.30 -7.50 -23.59
C THR A 83 -3.27 -8.59 -23.84
N GLY A 84 -2.86 -9.34 -22.82
CA GLY A 84 -1.71 -10.24 -22.86
C GLY A 84 -0.36 -9.54 -22.63
N GLU A 85 -0.33 -8.21 -22.50
CA GLU A 85 0.88 -7.40 -22.31
C GLU A 85 0.76 -6.50 -21.07
N PHE A 86 1.85 -6.33 -20.33
CA PHE A 86 1.88 -5.37 -19.21
C PHE A 86 2.02 -3.94 -19.75
N ALA A 87 1.26 -3.01 -19.18
CA ALA A 87 1.39 -1.59 -19.53
C ALA A 87 2.76 -1.03 -19.11
N ILE A 88 3.28 -1.51 -17.98
CA ILE A 88 4.50 -1.00 -17.36
C ILE A 88 5.48 -2.15 -17.10
N GLY A 89 4.99 -3.31 -16.66
CA GLY A 89 5.81 -4.51 -16.44
C GLY A 89 6.29 -4.69 -15.00
N ALA A 90 5.87 -3.84 -14.07
CA ALA A 90 6.18 -3.96 -12.64
C ALA A 90 5.60 -5.24 -12.01
N THR A 91 4.55 -5.79 -12.62
CA THR A 91 3.89 -7.03 -12.19
C THR A 91 4.23 -8.23 -13.08
N SER A 92 5.19 -8.08 -14.00
CA SER A 92 5.60 -9.14 -14.95
C SER A 92 6.03 -10.44 -14.30
N TYR A 93 6.60 -10.36 -13.09
CA TYR A 93 6.99 -11.53 -12.33
C TYR A 93 5.84 -12.51 -12.09
N LEU A 94 4.58 -12.04 -12.05
CA LEU A 94 3.40 -12.87 -11.78
C LEU A 94 3.11 -13.92 -12.85
N GLN A 95 3.55 -13.71 -14.09
CA GLN A 95 3.30 -14.66 -15.20
C GLN A 95 3.81 -16.06 -14.88
N ASN A 96 4.92 -16.14 -14.16
CA ASN A 96 5.62 -17.39 -13.85
C ASN A 96 5.51 -17.78 -12.37
N ARG A 97 4.67 -17.09 -11.58
CA ARG A 97 4.49 -17.43 -10.16
C ARG A 97 3.54 -18.60 -9.99
N SER A 98 3.87 -19.46 -9.03
CA SER A 98 2.96 -20.49 -8.54
C SER A 98 1.72 -19.87 -7.89
N LEU A 99 0.67 -20.68 -7.69
CA LEU A 99 -0.53 -20.27 -6.96
C LEU A 99 -0.20 -19.65 -5.59
N GLY A 100 0.80 -20.18 -4.88
CA GLY A 100 1.25 -19.61 -3.62
C GLY A 100 1.82 -18.19 -3.76
N GLY A 101 2.54 -17.90 -4.85
CA GLY A 101 3.02 -16.55 -5.15
C GLY A 101 1.88 -15.59 -5.50
N TRP A 102 0.88 -16.06 -6.26
CA TRP A 102 -0.34 -15.30 -6.54
C TRP A 102 -1.12 -14.97 -5.27
N LEU A 103 -1.31 -15.97 -4.39
CA LEU A 103 -1.95 -15.76 -3.11
C LEU A 103 -1.15 -14.78 -2.25
N GLN A 104 0.18 -14.86 -2.24
CA GLN A 104 1.01 -13.93 -1.47
C GLN A 104 0.79 -12.48 -1.91
N SER A 105 0.75 -12.24 -3.22
CA SER A 105 0.48 -10.91 -3.81
C SER A 105 -0.98 -10.47 -3.77
N ALA A 106 -1.92 -11.31 -3.32
CA ALA A 106 -3.34 -11.00 -3.39
C ALA A 106 -3.76 -9.78 -2.54
N ASN A 107 -2.94 -9.38 -1.56
CA ASN A 107 -3.18 -8.17 -0.75
C ASN A 107 -3.32 -6.89 -1.61
N HIS A 108 -2.70 -6.85 -2.79
CA HIS A 108 -2.82 -5.73 -3.72
C HIS A 108 -4.28 -5.51 -4.14
N PHE A 109 -5.09 -6.57 -4.22
CA PHE A 109 -6.50 -6.49 -4.64
C PHE A 109 -7.46 -6.15 -3.51
N PHE A 110 -7.24 -6.63 -2.29
CA PHE A 110 -8.25 -6.52 -1.22
C PHE A 110 -7.90 -5.55 -0.08
N THR A 111 -6.62 -5.27 0.18
CA THR A 111 -6.24 -4.43 1.34
C THR A 111 -6.79 -3.00 1.21
N VAL A 112 -6.63 -2.36 0.05
CA VAL A 112 -7.13 -0.99 -0.15
C VAL A 112 -8.66 -0.91 -0.11
N PRO A 113 -9.43 -1.77 -0.84
CA PRO A 113 -10.89 -1.77 -0.71
C PRO A 113 -11.37 -2.00 0.72
N ALA A 114 -10.77 -2.95 1.45
CA ALA A 114 -11.13 -3.25 2.83
C ALA A 114 -10.89 -2.04 3.75
N LEU A 115 -9.70 -1.41 3.67
CA LEU A 115 -9.38 -0.25 4.50
C LEU A 115 -10.20 0.98 4.11
N LEU A 116 -10.45 1.21 2.82
CA LEU A 116 -11.31 2.30 2.36
C LEU A 116 -12.72 2.14 2.91
N PHE A 117 -13.28 0.92 2.89
CA PHE A 117 -14.56 0.62 3.49
C PHE A 117 -14.58 0.94 5.00
N LEU A 118 -13.56 0.53 5.75
CA LEU A 118 -13.45 0.84 7.18
C LEU A 118 -13.34 2.35 7.46
N VAL A 119 -12.60 3.10 6.64
CA VAL A 119 -12.49 4.56 6.79
C VAL A 119 -13.82 5.24 6.47
N LEU A 120 -14.57 4.78 5.46
CA LEU A 120 -15.91 5.28 5.18
C LEU A 120 -16.87 5.05 6.36
N LEU A 121 -16.73 3.93 7.09
CA LEU A 121 -17.48 3.69 8.33
C LEU A 121 -17.04 4.60 9.48
N GLN A 122 -15.75 4.99 9.55
CA GLN A 122 -15.24 5.94 10.55
C GLN A 122 -15.62 7.39 10.23
N GLY A 123 -15.86 7.69 8.95
CA GLY A 123 -16.26 9.01 8.46
C GLY A 123 -15.12 10.03 8.36
N SER A 124 -13.87 9.64 8.61
CA SER A 124 -12.71 10.49 8.35
C SER A 124 -11.40 9.71 8.32
N ILE A 125 -10.41 10.30 7.66
CA ILE A 125 -9.00 9.91 7.70
C ILE A 125 -8.22 10.88 8.61
N GLU A 126 -7.14 10.42 9.24
CA GLU A 126 -6.30 11.29 10.06
C GLU A 126 -5.46 12.26 9.21
N LYS A 127 -5.59 13.57 9.46
CA LYS A 127 -5.03 14.65 8.62
C LYS A 127 -3.53 14.56 8.34
N HIS A 128 -2.75 14.09 9.31
CA HIS A 128 -1.28 14.08 9.25
C HIS A 128 -0.69 12.68 8.98
N THR A 129 -1.50 11.75 8.51
CA THR A 129 -1.05 10.37 8.26
C THR A 129 0.08 10.27 7.25
N TRP A 130 0.16 11.16 6.26
CA TRP A 130 1.24 11.15 5.26
C TRP A 130 2.63 11.30 5.89
N ILE A 131 2.78 12.00 7.03
CA ILE A 131 4.04 12.15 7.75
C ILE A 131 4.47 10.79 8.32
N TRP A 132 3.54 10.12 9.03
CA TRP A 132 3.78 8.80 9.60
C TRP A 132 4.02 7.73 8.53
N SER A 133 3.36 7.87 7.38
CA SER A 133 3.58 7.04 6.19
C SER A 133 5.00 7.21 5.65
N GLY A 134 5.47 8.46 5.56
CA GLY A 134 6.84 8.78 5.16
C GLY A 134 7.88 8.25 6.14
N LEU A 135 7.66 8.42 7.45
CA LEU A 135 8.55 7.88 8.48
C LEU A 135 8.64 6.35 8.42
N LEU A 136 7.51 5.66 8.27
CA LEU A 136 7.50 4.20 8.12
C LEU A 136 8.25 3.77 6.86
N PHE A 137 8.03 4.44 5.73
CA PHE A 137 8.74 4.15 4.49
C PHE A 137 10.25 4.37 4.64
N LEU A 138 10.68 5.47 5.28
CA LEU A 138 12.10 5.72 5.57
C LEU A 138 12.71 4.63 6.44
N CYS A 139 12.00 4.17 7.47
CA CYS A 139 12.45 3.07 8.30
C CYS A 139 12.61 1.77 7.49
N LEU A 140 11.62 1.41 6.67
CA LEU A 140 11.69 0.21 5.84
C LEU A 140 12.77 0.30 4.76
N LEU A 141 12.95 1.48 4.16
CA LEU A 141 14.01 1.75 3.19
C LEU A 141 15.39 1.62 3.84
N ALA A 142 15.58 2.19 5.03
CA ALA A 142 16.84 2.07 5.78
C ALA A 142 17.12 0.62 6.20
N ILE A 143 16.11 -0.11 6.69
CA ILE A 143 16.25 -1.54 7.00
C ILE A 143 16.66 -2.32 5.76
N SER A 144 16.01 -2.06 4.63
CA SER A 144 16.28 -2.75 3.37
C SER A 144 17.71 -2.46 2.90
N LEU A 145 18.14 -1.20 2.95
CA LEU A 145 19.47 -0.79 2.50
C LEU A 145 20.61 -1.34 3.38
N ILE A 146 20.42 -1.42 4.70
CA ILE A 146 21.48 -1.78 5.65
C ILE A 146 21.57 -3.30 5.84
N PHE A 147 20.44 -4.00 5.87
CA PHE A 147 20.38 -5.40 6.30
C PHE A 147 20.06 -6.39 5.19
N LEU A 148 19.61 -5.94 4.02
CA LEU A 148 19.25 -6.84 2.92
C LEU A 148 20.27 -6.78 1.79
N PRO A 149 20.47 -7.91 1.08
CA PRO A 149 21.32 -7.93 -0.09
C PRO A 149 20.65 -7.18 -1.26
N PRO A 150 21.41 -6.51 -2.15
CA PRO A 150 20.85 -5.72 -3.26
C PRO A 150 19.90 -6.48 -4.17
N GLU A 151 20.10 -7.79 -4.32
CA GLU A 151 19.31 -8.69 -5.14
C GLU A 151 17.85 -8.78 -4.70
N SER A 152 17.58 -8.64 -3.39
CA SER A 152 16.20 -8.66 -2.87
C SER A 152 15.43 -7.38 -3.21
N ASN A 153 16.14 -6.25 -3.35
CA ASN A 153 15.61 -4.92 -3.72
C ASN A 153 14.23 -4.54 -3.12
N VAL A 154 14.01 -4.91 -1.86
CA VAL A 154 12.74 -4.69 -1.17
C VAL A 154 12.51 -3.18 -1.04
N ASN A 155 11.28 -2.74 -1.33
CA ASN A 155 10.88 -1.33 -1.35
C ASN A 155 11.71 -0.43 -2.30
N CYS A 156 12.30 -1.00 -3.37
CA CYS A 156 13.16 -0.24 -4.29
C CYS A 156 14.38 0.37 -3.58
N ALA A 157 14.98 -0.32 -2.62
CA ALA A 157 16.05 0.25 -1.81
C ALA A 157 17.37 0.45 -2.57
N HIS A 158 17.63 -0.36 -3.60
CA HIS A 158 18.90 -0.35 -4.33
C HIS A 158 18.75 0.16 -5.76
N GLN A 159 17.62 -0.14 -6.40
CA GLN A 159 17.36 0.23 -7.79
C GLN A 159 15.85 0.26 -8.08
N PRO A 160 15.39 0.92 -9.16
CA PRO A 160 13.99 0.85 -9.58
C PRO A 160 13.49 -0.58 -9.80
N TRP A 161 12.18 -0.78 -9.70
CA TRP A 161 11.58 -2.03 -10.17
C TRP A 161 11.62 -2.13 -11.69
N PRO A 162 11.65 -3.37 -12.23
CA PRO A 162 11.45 -3.64 -13.64
C PRO A 162 10.24 -2.89 -14.23
N GLY A 163 10.45 -2.22 -15.35
CA GLY A 163 9.45 -1.41 -16.05
C GLY A 163 9.44 0.06 -15.64
N LEU A 164 9.89 0.40 -14.43
CA LEU A 164 9.95 1.80 -13.98
C LEU A 164 11.21 2.51 -14.43
N GLU A 165 12.25 1.79 -14.88
CA GLU A 165 13.52 2.37 -15.29
C GLU A 165 13.33 3.40 -16.41
N GLN A 166 12.53 3.06 -17.42
CA GLN A 166 12.27 3.94 -18.56
C GLN A 166 11.54 5.21 -18.13
N ILE A 167 10.52 5.08 -17.28
CA ILE A 167 9.76 6.22 -16.75
C ILE A 167 10.70 7.13 -15.94
N ILE A 168 11.48 6.57 -15.02
CA ILE A 168 12.38 7.33 -14.16
C ILE A 168 13.48 8.02 -15.00
N SER A 169 14.03 7.34 -16.00
CA SER A 169 15.06 7.90 -16.90
C SER A 169 14.57 9.11 -17.71
N GLN A 170 13.27 9.25 -17.96
CA GLN A 170 12.69 10.40 -18.66
C GLN A 170 12.61 11.65 -17.77
N PHE A 171 12.46 11.46 -16.46
CA PHE A 171 12.27 12.57 -15.50
C PHE A 171 13.56 12.98 -14.77
N ILE A 172 14.60 12.15 -14.81
CA ILE A 172 15.88 12.43 -14.13
C ILE A 172 16.98 12.54 -15.19
N PRO A 173 17.38 13.75 -15.59
CA PRO A 173 18.51 13.97 -16.52
C PRO A 173 19.89 13.89 -15.81
N ILE A 174 19.91 13.54 -14.53
CA ILE A 174 21.13 13.40 -13.71
C ILE A 174 21.76 12.06 -14.08
N ASP A 175 23.08 12.00 -14.18
CA ASP A 175 23.84 10.75 -14.22
C ASP A 175 23.34 9.82 -13.08
N PRO A 176 22.51 8.81 -13.37
CA PRO A 176 21.61 8.18 -12.38
C PRO A 176 22.34 7.22 -11.41
N PHE A 177 23.67 7.32 -11.34
CA PHE A 177 24.57 6.32 -10.77
C PHE A 177 25.08 6.62 -9.35
N SER A 178 24.70 7.73 -8.72
CA SER A 178 24.88 7.84 -7.26
C SER A 178 23.63 7.33 -6.55
N LEU A 179 23.80 6.27 -5.76
CA LEU A 179 22.77 5.72 -4.88
C LEU A 179 22.07 6.83 -4.06
N THR A 180 22.82 7.84 -3.62
CA THR A 180 22.29 9.01 -2.92
C THR A 180 21.23 9.78 -3.71
N GLY A 181 21.49 10.09 -4.98
CA GLY A 181 20.54 10.82 -5.82
C GLY A 181 19.26 10.01 -6.05
N TYR A 182 19.40 8.71 -6.29
CA TYR A 182 18.29 7.78 -6.39
C TYR A 182 17.43 7.71 -5.12
N LEU A 183 18.07 7.60 -3.95
CA LEU A 183 17.38 7.57 -2.66
C LEU A 183 16.62 8.88 -2.38
N ILE A 184 17.22 10.04 -2.68
CA ILE A 184 16.54 11.34 -2.55
C ILE A 184 15.29 11.37 -3.45
N PHE A 185 15.42 10.91 -4.69
CA PHE A 185 14.30 10.84 -5.62
C PHE A 185 13.18 9.94 -5.10
N ILE A 186 13.46 8.69 -4.75
CA ILE A 186 12.42 7.73 -4.35
C ILE A 186 11.73 8.17 -3.06
N ILE A 187 12.46 8.76 -2.10
CA ILE A 187 11.89 9.33 -0.88
C ILE A 187 10.97 10.49 -1.21
N THR A 188 11.44 11.45 -2.02
CA THR A 188 10.68 12.65 -2.37
C THR A 188 9.42 12.28 -3.14
N PHE A 189 9.57 11.43 -4.16
CA PHE A 189 8.47 10.94 -4.99
C PHE A 189 7.44 10.17 -4.15
N THR A 190 7.89 9.28 -3.26
CA THR A 190 6.98 8.48 -2.43
C THR A 190 6.24 9.35 -1.40
N VAL A 191 6.94 10.25 -0.71
CA VAL A 191 6.31 11.08 0.34
C VAL A 191 5.42 12.16 -0.26
N PHE A 192 5.96 12.95 -1.19
CA PHE A 192 5.28 14.13 -1.73
C PHE A 192 4.48 13.85 -3.00
N GLY A 193 4.89 12.87 -3.82
CA GLY A 193 4.18 12.46 -5.03
C GLY A 193 3.09 11.43 -4.78
N ASN A 194 3.19 10.63 -3.71
CA ASN A 194 2.22 9.58 -3.39
C ASN A 194 1.48 9.84 -2.06
N TYR A 195 2.16 9.80 -0.91
CA TYR A 195 1.47 9.79 0.39
C TYR A 195 0.71 11.08 0.70
N LEU A 196 1.32 12.25 0.47
CA LEU A 196 0.65 13.53 0.69
C LEU A 196 -0.59 13.70 -0.21
N PRO A 197 -0.51 13.53 -1.55
CA PRO A 197 -1.68 13.60 -2.42
C PRO A 197 -2.76 12.60 -2.05
N THR A 198 -2.40 11.35 -1.74
CA THR A 198 -3.34 10.33 -1.27
C THR A 198 -4.12 10.81 -0.06
N ASN A 199 -3.41 11.29 0.96
CA ASN A 199 -4.00 11.75 2.20
C ASN A 199 -4.95 12.95 1.99
N LEU A 200 -4.57 13.89 1.12
CA LEU A 200 -5.41 15.05 0.75
C LEU A 200 -6.67 14.63 -0.03
N ILE A 201 -6.53 13.77 -1.05
CA ILE A 201 -7.63 13.30 -1.90
C ILE A 201 -8.61 12.49 -1.05
N LEU A 202 -8.14 11.51 -0.28
CA LEU A 202 -8.98 10.71 0.59
C LEU A 202 -9.69 11.58 1.64
N GLY A 203 -8.97 12.51 2.26
CA GLY A 203 -9.55 13.46 3.21
C GLY A 203 -10.68 14.28 2.61
N TYR A 204 -10.47 14.81 1.40
CA TYR A 204 -11.49 15.56 0.67
C TYR A 204 -12.71 14.68 0.34
N VAL A 205 -12.49 13.54 -0.32
CA VAL A 205 -13.55 12.64 -0.80
C VAL A 205 -14.40 12.13 0.37
N ILE A 206 -13.77 11.60 1.42
CA ILE A 206 -14.48 11.05 2.58
C ILE A 206 -15.30 12.13 3.28
N SER A 207 -14.75 13.34 3.44
CA SER A 207 -15.47 14.44 4.09
C SER A 207 -16.75 14.81 3.33
N ARG A 208 -16.72 14.81 1.99
CA ARG A 208 -17.88 15.09 1.14
C ARG A 208 -18.93 13.99 1.22
N PHE A 209 -18.53 12.73 1.17
CA PHE A 209 -19.44 11.59 1.32
C PHE A 209 -20.18 11.60 2.66
N VAL A 210 -19.49 11.93 3.75
CA VAL A 210 -20.06 11.94 5.10
C VAL A 210 -21.01 13.11 5.30
N VAL A 211 -20.67 14.30 4.78
CA VAL A 211 -21.54 15.48 4.84
C VAL A 211 -22.85 15.22 4.09
N SER A 212 -22.77 14.64 2.88
CA SER A 212 -23.97 14.33 2.08
C SER A 212 -24.94 13.41 2.83
N LYS A 213 -24.45 12.36 3.51
CA LYS A 213 -25.31 11.46 4.30
C LYS A 213 -26.06 12.15 5.44
N LYS A 214 -25.45 13.15 6.10
CA LYS A 214 -26.11 13.86 7.20
C LYS A 214 -27.27 14.72 6.73
N TYR A 215 -27.15 15.37 5.58
CA TYR A 215 -28.25 16.16 5.00
C TYR A 215 -29.45 15.29 4.66
N THR A 216 -29.23 14.14 4.01
CA THR A 216 -30.33 13.24 3.64
C THR A 216 -31.09 12.65 4.84
N GLN A 217 -30.44 12.49 6.00
CA GLN A 217 -31.14 12.01 7.20
C GLN A 217 -32.05 13.07 7.82
N ASN A 218 -31.67 14.34 7.75
CA ASN A 218 -32.45 15.44 8.32
C ASN A 218 -33.70 15.79 7.48
N ASP A 219 -33.72 15.48 6.18
CA ASP A 219 -34.87 15.74 5.30
C ASP A 219 -35.98 14.68 5.43
N THR A 220 -35.72 13.59 6.16
CA THR A 220 -36.65 12.46 6.36
C THR A 220 -37.26 12.38 7.75
N GLU A 221 -36.93 13.32 8.63
CA GLU A 221 -37.50 13.49 9.99
C GLU A 221 -38.50 14.66 10.00
#